data_AF-A0A843CF76-F1
#
_entry.id   AF-A0A843CF76-F1
#
_cell.length_a   1.000
_cell.length_b   1.000
_cell.length_c   1.000
_cell.angle_alpha   90.00
_cell.angle_beta   90.00
_cell.angle_gamma   90.00
#
_symmetry.space_group_name_H-M   'P 1'
#
loop_
_entity.id
_entity.type
_entity.pdbx_description
1 polymer ?
#
loop_
_entity_poly.entity_id
_entity_poly.type
_entity_poly.pdbx_seq_one_letter_code
_entity_poly.pdbx_strand_id
1 'polypeptide(L)'
;MNRPPWAPLNAGVFLIILGGVFLLSFFNLGVLNLVTAFPLVFLLFGLWMIVEAFVIPPANAYAPPRIMVLGWGSLIAGLGVLWFVGATSAQLLPIALALIVVIAGIGAVGYSFMKAGPDKPKTPMS
;
A
#
# COMPACT_ATOMS: atom_id res chain seq x y z
N MET A 1 21.77 11.90 8.91
CA MET A 1 20.34 11.90 9.31
C MET A 1 20.07 10.66 10.13
N ASN A 2 19.57 10.82 11.36
CA ASN A 2 19.07 9.69 12.14
C ASN A 2 17.84 9.13 11.45
N ARG A 3 17.87 7.84 11.10
CA ARG A 3 16.75 7.18 10.44
C ARG A 3 15.76 6.71 11.51
N PRO A 4 14.44 6.91 11.31
CA PRO A 4 13.45 6.37 12.24
C PRO A 4 13.55 4.84 12.24
N PRO A 5 13.37 4.20 13.41
CA PRO A 5 13.38 2.74 13.49
C PRO A 5 12.15 2.20 12.75
N TRP A 6 12.38 1.46 11.67
CA TRP A 6 11.35 1.06 10.71
C TRP A 6 10.22 0.23 11.35
N ALA A 7 10.55 -0.79 12.13
CA ALA A 7 9.53 -1.66 12.73
C ALA A 7 8.69 -0.93 13.79
N PRO A 8 9.27 -0.18 14.75
CA PRO A 8 8.48 0.63 15.68
C PRO A 8 7.62 1.69 14.99
N LEU A 9 8.11 2.32 13.91
CA LEU A 9 7.33 3.29 13.14
C LEU A 9 6.09 2.64 12.53
N ASN A 10 6.25 1.55 11.80
CA ASN A 10 5.15 0.87 11.12
C ASN A 10 4.16 0.25 12.11
N ALA A 11 4.65 -0.31 13.22
CA ALA A 11 3.79 -0.78 14.31
C ALA A 11 2.98 0.37 14.91
N GLY A 12 3.61 1.52 15.18
CA GLY A 12 2.93 2.71 15.69
C GLY A 12 1.86 3.22 14.74
N VAL A 13 2.17 3.37 13.45
CA VAL A 13 1.19 3.81 12.45
C VAL A 13 0.04 2.81 12.33
N PHE A 14 0.32 1.51 12.32
CA PHE A 14 -0.73 0.49 12.32
C PHE A 14 -1.66 0.62 13.53
N LEU A 15 -1.11 0.80 14.75
CA LEU A 15 -1.91 0.95 15.96
C LEU A 15 -2.74 2.24 15.97
N ILE A 16 -2.20 3.35 15.42
CA ILE A 16 -2.94 4.60 15.25
C ILE A 16 -4.12 4.39 14.30
N ILE A 17 -3.90 3.74 13.15
CA ILE A 17 -4.95 3.44 12.18
C ILE A 17 -6.00 2.51 12.81
N LEU A 18 -5.57 1.40 13.42
CA LEU A 18 -6.44 0.43 14.07
C LEU A 18 -7.31 1.10 15.14
N GLY A 19 -6.68 1.78 16.10
CA GLY A 19 -7.36 2.46 17.18
C GLY A 19 -8.27 3.58 16.68
N GLY A 20 -7.80 4.40 15.75
CA GLY A 20 -8.57 5.50 15.17
C GLY A 20 -9.82 5.01 14.45
N VAL A 21 -9.69 4.04 13.54
CA VAL A 21 -10.81 3.50 12.77
C VAL A 21 -11.82 2.79 13.69
N PHE A 22 -11.35 2.07 14.71
CA PHE A 22 -12.25 1.40 15.66
C PHE A 22 -12.96 2.40 16.57
N LEU A 23 -12.29 3.47 17.02
CA LEU A 23 -12.96 4.54 17.76
C LEU A 23 -14.06 5.19 16.91
N LEU A 24 -13.77 5.52 15.65
CA LEU A 24 -14.79 6.06 14.73
C LEU A 24 -15.99 5.12 14.57
N SER A 25 -15.73 3.81 14.51
CA SER A 25 -16.74 2.76 14.44
C SER A 25 -17.60 2.67 15.72
N PHE A 26 -17.00 2.75 16.91
CA PHE A 26 -17.74 2.71 18.18
C PHE A 26 -18.67 3.91 18.36
N PHE A 27 -18.29 5.07 17.85
CA PHE A 27 -19.14 6.27 17.85
C PHE A 27 -20.07 6.35 16.63
N ASN A 28 -20.08 5.33 15.76
CA ASN A 28 -20.88 5.26 14.53
C ASN A 28 -20.72 6.51 13.63
N LEU A 29 -19.51 7.09 13.65
CA LEU A 29 -19.19 8.28 12.87
C LEU A 29 -19.09 7.89 11.40
N GLY A 30 -19.85 8.56 10.53
CA GLY A 30 -19.88 8.25 9.10
C GLY A 30 -20.50 6.90 8.76
N VAL A 31 -21.40 6.37 9.62
CA VAL A 31 -22.07 5.07 9.44
C VAL A 31 -21.05 3.89 9.44
N LEU A 32 -19.89 4.11 10.07
CA LEU A 32 -18.88 3.06 10.27
C LEU A 32 -19.35 2.08 11.34
N ASN A 33 -19.26 0.80 11.02
CA ASN A 33 -19.47 -0.29 11.97
C ASN A 33 -18.26 -1.23 11.95
N LEU A 34 -18.17 -2.19 12.88
CA LEU A 34 -17.03 -3.10 12.99
C LEU A 34 -16.76 -3.90 11.70
N VAL A 35 -17.81 -4.23 10.94
CA VAL A 35 -17.70 -5.00 9.70
C VAL A 35 -17.02 -4.18 8.60
N THR A 36 -17.29 -2.88 8.50
CA THR A 36 -16.66 -1.97 7.52
C THR A 36 -15.37 -1.33 8.02
N ALA A 37 -15.20 -1.23 9.34
CA ALA A 37 -14.00 -0.70 9.99
C ALA A 37 -12.77 -1.60 9.75
N PHE A 38 -12.92 -2.91 9.88
CA PHE A 38 -11.82 -3.84 9.72
C PHE A 38 -11.15 -3.77 8.33
N PRO A 39 -11.88 -3.85 7.20
CA PRO A 39 -11.26 -3.71 5.88
C PRO A 39 -10.62 -2.34 5.65
N LEU A 40 -11.15 -1.26 6.26
CA LEU A 40 -10.53 0.06 6.18
C LEU A 40 -9.17 0.14 6.87
N VAL A 41 -8.95 -0.62 7.95
CA VAL A 41 -7.63 -0.71 8.59
C VAL A 41 -6.59 -1.24 7.60
N PHE A 42 -6.93 -2.31 6.86
CA PHE A 42 -6.04 -2.85 5.82
C PHE A 42 -5.85 -1.87 4.67
N LEU A 43 -6.92 -1.23 4.19
CA LEU A 43 -6.80 -0.22 3.14
C LEU A 43 -5.84 0.90 3.53
N LEU A 44 -6.06 1.52 4.68
CA LEU A 44 -5.26 2.66 5.15
C LEU A 44 -3.81 2.26 5.46
N PHE A 45 -3.59 1.08 6.06
CA PHE A 45 -2.24 0.60 6.33
C PHE A 45 -1.50 0.22 5.05
N GLY A 46 -2.18 -0.40 4.08
CA GLY A 46 -1.59 -0.67 2.76
C GLY A 46 -1.19 0.61 2.03
N LEU A 47 -2.05 1.64 2.08
CA LEU A 47 -1.72 2.97 1.55
C LEU A 47 -0.52 3.60 2.25
N TRP A 48 -0.44 3.47 3.58
CA TRP A 48 0.73 3.92 4.33
C TRP A 48 2.01 3.24 3.85
N MET A 49 2.02 1.92 3.68
CA MET A 49 3.20 1.19 3.17
C MET A 49 3.62 1.66 1.77
N ILE A 50 2.66 1.98 0.91
CA ILE A 50 2.95 2.54 -0.42
C ILE A 50 3.66 3.89 -0.27
N VAL A 51 3.12 4.80 0.54
CA VAL A 51 3.71 6.11 0.81
C VAL A 51 5.10 5.96 1.43
N GLU A 52 5.25 5.08 2.41
CA GLU A 52 6.50 4.82 3.11
C GLU A 52 7.62 4.43 2.13
N ALA A 53 7.32 3.55 1.16
CA ALA A 53 8.31 3.09 0.20
C ALA A 53 8.89 4.20 -0.70
N PHE A 54 8.17 5.32 -0.86
CA PHE A 54 8.65 6.50 -1.58
C PHE A 54 9.34 7.51 -0.68
N VAL A 55 8.87 7.67 0.56
CA VAL A 55 9.32 8.73 1.48
C VAL A 55 10.52 8.29 2.32
N ILE A 56 10.59 7.02 2.74
CA ILE A 56 11.60 6.51 3.67
C ILE A 56 12.59 5.58 2.94
N PRO A 57 13.88 5.97 2.80
CA PRO A 57 14.87 5.09 2.20
C PRO A 57 15.22 3.89 3.10
N PRO A 58 15.63 2.75 2.51
CA PRO A 58 16.04 1.56 3.27
C PRO A 58 17.13 1.90 4.31
N ALA A 59 16.96 1.39 5.53
CA ALA A 59 17.84 1.71 6.64
C ALA A 59 19.24 1.08 6.53
N ASN A 60 19.34 -0.11 5.91
CA ASN A 60 20.58 -0.84 5.66
C ASN A 60 20.36 -1.87 4.54
N ALA A 61 21.39 -2.64 4.17
CA ALA A 61 21.30 -3.67 3.12
C ALA A 61 20.34 -4.82 3.45
N TYR A 62 19.96 -4.99 4.72
CA TYR A 62 19.01 -6.00 5.19
C TYR A 62 17.58 -5.47 5.28
N ALA A 63 17.37 -4.17 5.03
CA ALA A 63 16.05 -3.58 5.05
C ALA A 63 15.26 -4.02 3.80
N PRO A 64 13.94 -4.22 3.91
CA PRO A 64 13.07 -4.52 2.78
C PRO A 64 13.35 -3.63 1.57
N PRO A 65 13.57 -4.21 0.37
CA PRO A 65 13.66 -3.43 -0.85
C PRO A 65 12.37 -2.63 -1.06
N ARG A 66 12.48 -1.39 -1.56
CA ARG A 66 11.31 -0.51 -1.80
C ARG A 66 10.21 -1.20 -2.62
N ILE A 67 10.59 -1.95 -3.64
CA ILE A 67 9.65 -2.68 -4.50
C ILE A 67 8.87 -3.74 -3.72
N MET A 68 9.48 -4.34 -2.70
CA MET A 68 8.82 -5.32 -1.83
C MET A 68 7.79 -4.63 -0.93
N VAL A 69 8.15 -3.49 -0.33
CA VAL A 69 7.24 -2.69 0.50
C VAL A 69 6.06 -2.16 -0.34
N LEU A 70 6.32 -1.67 -1.55
CA LEU A 70 5.28 -1.28 -2.52
C LEU A 70 4.35 -2.43 -2.88
N GLY A 71 4.90 -3.61 -3.17
CA GLY A 71 4.14 -4.80 -3.51
C GLY A 71 3.22 -5.25 -2.38
N TRP A 72 3.74 -5.34 -1.15
CA TRP A 72 2.96 -5.69 0.03
C TRP A 72 1.90 -4.62 0.35
N GLY A 73 2.27 -3.34 0.31
CA GLY A 73 1.33 -2.25 0.53
C GLY A 73 0.18 -2.25 -0.49
N SER A 74 0.50 -2.49 -1.76
CA SER A 74 -0.50 -2.60 -2.84
C SER A 74 -1.42 -3.82 -2.67
N LEU A 75 -0.86 -4.97 -2.27
CA LEU A 75 -1.65 -6.17 -2.00
C LEU A 75 -2.61 -5.95 -0.81
N ILE A 76 -2.10 -5.41 0.29
CA ILE A 76 -2.87 -5.13 1.50
C ILE A 76 -3.96 -4.10 1.22
N ALA A 77 -3.64 -3.02 0.49
CA ALA A 77 -4.61 -2.01 0.10
C ALA A 77 -5.69 -2.60 -0.82
N GLY A 78 -5.29 -3.36 -1.84
CA GLY A 78 -6.22 -4.02 -2.77
C GLY A 78 -7.16 -5.00 -2.07
N LEU A 79 -6.64 -5.82 -1.15
CA LEU A 79 -7.47 -6.70 -0.31
C LEU A 79 -8.42 -5.90 0.60
N GLY A 80 -7.94 -4.79 1.17
CA GLY A 80 -8.76 -3.86 1.95
C GLY A 80 -9.92 -3.28 1.13
N VAL A 81 -9.67 -2.85 -0.12
CA VAL A 81 -10.72 -2.38 -1.05
C VAL A 81 -11.72 -3.50 -1.35
N LEU A 82 -11.25 -4.67 -1.75
CA LEU A 82 -12.12 -5.79 -2.11
C LEU A 82 -12.99 -6.20 -0.92
N TRP A 83 -12.40 -6.31 0.27
CA TRP A 83 -13.15 -6.64 1.47
C TRP A 83 -14.15 -5.54 1.83
N PHE A 84 -13.76 -4.26 1.77
CA PHE A 84 -14.67 -3.15 2.03
C PHE A 84 -15.87 -3.18 1.08
N VAL A 85 -15.62 -3.29 -0.23
CA VAL A 85 -16.67 -3.39 -1.26
C VAL A 85 -17.54 -4.63 -1.04
N GLY A 86 -16.95 -5.77 -0.69
CA GLY A 86 -17.69 -6.99 -0.38
C GLY A 86 -18.62 -6.83 0.83
N ALA A 87 -18.17 -6.10 1.85
CA ALA A 87 -18.94 -5.82 3.05
C ALA A 87 -20.08 -4.80 2.83
N THR A 88 -19.91 -3.85 1.92
CA THR A 88 -20.90 -2.79 1.68
C THR A 88 -21.81 -3.04 0.49
N SER A 89 -21.31 -3.68 -0.57
CA SER A 89 -22.00 -3.83 -1.86
C SER A 89 -21.36 -4.94 -2.69
N ALA A 90 -21.61 -6.20 -2.33
CA ALA A 90 -21.01 -7.37 -2.95
C ALA A 90 -21.19 -7.43 -4.49
N GLN A 91 -22.26 -6.84 -5.03
CA GLN A 91 -22.51 -6.78 -6.48
C GLN A 91 -21.45 -5.96 -7.23
N LEU A 92 -20.75 -5.04 -6.56
CA LEU A 92 -19.69 -4.22 -7.13
C LEU A 92 -18.31 -4.89 -7.08
N LEU A 93 -18.16 -6.04 -6.42
CA LEU A 93 -16.88 -6.76 -6.31
C LEU A 93 -16.20 -7.02 -7.66
N PRO A 94 -16.90 -7.49 -8.72
CA PRO A 94 -16.26 -7.72 -10.01
C PRO A 94 -15.71 -6.42 -10.62
N ILE A 95 -16.43 -5.31 -10.45
CA ILE A 95 -16.02 -3.99 -10.94
C ILE A 95 -14.80 -3.50 -10.16
N ALA A 96 -14.83 -3.61 -8.83
CA ALA A 96 -13.70 -3.23 -7.98
C ALA A 96 -12.43 -4.03 -8.32
N LEU A 97 -12.55 -5.34 -8.51
CA LEU A 97 -11.45 -6.20 -8.94
C LEU A 97 -10.92 -5.78 -10.31
N ALA A 98 -11.80 -5.56 -11.29
CA ALA A 98 -11.42 -5.13 -12.62
C ALA A 98 -10.65 -3.79 -12.58
N LEU A 99 -11.11 -2.82 -11.78
CA LEU A 99 -10.41 -1.55 -11.59
C LEU A 99 -9.02 -1.73 -10.97
N ILE A 100 -8.89 -2.56 -9.93
CA ILE A 100 -7.59 -2.86 -9.31
C ILE A 100 -6.63 -3.47 -10.33
N VAL A 101 -7.10 -4.42 -11.14
CA VAL A 101 -6.29 -5.07 -12.18
C VAL A 101 -5.87 -4.06 -13.25
N VAL A 102 -6.76 -3.19 -13.70
CA VAL A 102 -6.45 -2.14 -14.69
C VAL A 102 -5.41 -1.17 -14.13
N ILE A 103 -5.57 -0.69 -12.89
CA ILE A 103 -4.62 0.21 -12.24
C ILE A 103 -3.25 -0.45 -12.09
N ALA A 104 -3.21 -1.71 -11.66
CA ALA A 104 -1.98 -2.48 -11.56
C ALA A 104 -1.30 -2.65 -12.93
N GLY A 105 -2.09 -2.92 -13.99
CA GLY A 105 -1.61 -3.01 -15.36
C GLY A 105 -0.99 -1.70 -15.86
N ILE A 106 -1.66 -0.56 -15.63
CA ILE A 106 -1.13 0.77 -15.96
C ILE A 106 0.18 1.03 -15.22
N GLY A 107 0.25 0.69 -13.93
CA GLY A 107 1.47 0.80 -13.12
C GLY A 107 2.62 -0.04 -13.68
N ALA A 108 2.35 -1.29 -14.08
CA ALA A 108 3.34 -2.18 -14.68
C ALA A 108 3.86 -1.66 -16.03
N VAL A 109 2.98 -1.11 -16.86
CA VAL A 109 3.35 -0.47 -18.14
C VAL A 109 4.24 0.75 -17.89
N GLY A 110 3.82 1.65 -16.99
CA GLY A 110 4.60 2.84 -16.62
C GLY A 110 5.99 2.48 -16.09
N TYR A 111 6.06 1.50 -15.18
CA TYR A 111 7.33 1.00 -14.65
C TYR A 111 8.24 0.44 -15.75
N SER A 112 7.69 -0.32 -16.69
CA SER A 112 8.45 -0.91 -17.80
C SER A 112 9.12 0.17 -18.66
N PHE A 113 8.39 1.26 -18.99
CA PHE A 113 8.96 2.38 -19.73
C PHE A 113 10.03 3.15 -18.94
N MET A 114 9.85 3.34 -17.63
CA MET A 114 10.88 3.99 -16.78
C MET A 114 12.19 3.19 -16.75
N LYS A 115 12.10 1.86 -16.83
CA LYS A 115 13.25 0.95 -16.77
C LYS A 115 13.90 0.71 -18.13
N ALA A 116 13.21 0.99 -19.23
CA ALA A 116 13.67 0.82 -20.61
C ALA A 116 14.63 1.92 -21.11
N GLY A 117 15.25 2.71 -20.21
CA GLY A 117 16.20 3.76 -20.58
C GLY A 117 17.41 3.24 -21.38
N PRO A 118 18.04 4.09 -22.21
CA PRO A 118 19.10 3.66 -23.14
C PRO A 118 20.27 3.03 -22.40
N ASP A 119 20.80 1.94 -22.98
CA ASP A 119 22.02 1.28 -22.52
C ASP A 119 23.12 2.33 -22.32
N LYS A 120 23.74 2.37 -21.13
CA LYS A 120 24.97 3.14 -20.94
C LYS A 120 25.97 2.64 -22.00
N PRO A 121 26.60 3.52 -22.80
CA PRO A 121 27.61 3.10 -23.75
C PRO A 121 28.69 2.33 -22.98
N LYS A 122 28.98 1.10 -23.40
CA LYS A 122 30.13 0.35 -22.87
C LYS A 122 31.35 1.20 -23.19
N THR A 123 31.99 1.79 -22.18
CA THR A 123 33.30 2.42 -22.33
C THR A 123 34.24 1.39 -22.96
N PRO A 124 34.86 1.67 -24.12
CA PRO A 124 35.90 0.80 -24.63
C PRO A 124 37.06 0.87 -23.63
N MET A 125 37.44 -0.26 -23.04
CA MET A 125 38.72 -0.36 -22.36
C MET A 125 39.81 -0.30 -23.44
N SER A 126 40.59 0.78 -23.44
CA SER A 126 41.85 0.90 -24.16
C SER A 126 42.96 0.19 -23.40
#